data_AF-W2M2H4-F1
#
_entry.id   AF-W2M2H4-F1
#
_cell.length_a   1.000
_cell.length_b   1.000
_cell.length_c   1.000
_cell.angle_alpha   90.00
_cell.angle_beta   90.00
_cell.angle_gamma   90.00
#
_symmetry.space_group_name_H-M   'P 1'
#
loop_
_entity.id
_entity.type
_entity.pdbx_description
1 polymer ?
#
loop_
_entity_poly.entity_id
_entity_poly.type
_entity_poly.pdbx_seq_one_letter_code
_entity_poly.pdbx_strand_id
1 'polypeptide(L)'
;MDHRGYSFCIKRSCPETSTVYYVCKRFRKGCKAKITVRSGAVVADGALHTCDVAVPHVIDVRSEMRLELQRRSVSNMATPPPVVWQEVYDGIKRLHAADDATLTIIPCAPAVSIVKQTRKECTAGDVYEAILSPSVRCVSDKDPRSFLQFSVVYLTHATTGIDRMIGFGHPDLSLIQRYPKITLFIDGTFSVVTKPFSQCLIVMAFEPAINLYVPIWYDATTWNVQEMMRVGVDVINRTNNPLEKYNRDFASRMSTHPGLLAFIEGTKREAARYIRRIEDIKHLRQTASQHAPPAKLEIPEDYESFE
;
A
#
# COMPACT_ATOMS: atom_id res chain seq x y z
N MET A 1 7.53 53.29 33.23
CA MET A 1 6.33 53.28 34.10
C MET A 1 5.92 51.84 34.27
N ASP A 2 5.71 51.40 35.50
CA ASP A 2 5.10 50.10 35.77
C ASP A 2 3.60 50.29 36.01
N HIS A 3 2.78 49.43 35.38
CA HIS A 3 1.33 49.46 35.50
C HIS A 3 0.79 48.03 35.44
N ARG A 4 -0.05 47.64 36.41
CA ARG A 4 -0.68 46.31 36.49
C ARG A 4 0.30 45.12 36.32
N GLY A 5 1.50 45.22 36.90
CA GLY A 5 2.52 44.16 36.85
C GLY A 5 3.38 44.13 35.59
N TYR A 6 3.21 45.09 34.67
CA TYR A 6 4.00 45.19 33.44
C TYR A 6 4.76 46.51 33.34
N SER A 7 5.98 46.45 32.80
CA SER A 7 6.80 47.63 32.53
C SER A 7 6.55 48.20 31.14
N PHE A 8 6.39 49.51 31.08
CA PHE A 8 6.18 50.28 29.86
C PHE A 8 7.28 51.33 29.63
N CYS A 9 7.61 51.55 28.36
CA CYS A 9 8.54 52.57 27.87
C CYS A 9 7.79 53.68 27.13
N ILE A 10 8.32 54.91 27.18
CA ILE A 10 7.74 56.05 26.47
C ILE A 10 7.92 55.86 24.97
N LYS A 11 6.83 55.95 24.21
CA LYS A 11 6.85 55.97 22.74
C LYS A 11 6.76 57.38 22.19
N ARG A 12 5.91 58.23 22.78
CA ARG A 12 5.69 59.62 22.36
C ARG A 12 5.17 60.44 23.53
N SER A 13 5.59 61.68 23.62
CA SER A 13 5.00 62.70 24.51
C SER A 13 4.42 63.84 23.68
N CYS A 14 3.27 64.36 24.08
CA CYS A 14 2.61 65.55 23.53
C CYS A 14 2.49 66.58 24.66
N PRO A 15 3.41 67.57 24.73
CA PRO A 15 3.41 68.58 25.79
C PRO A 15 2.15 69.44 25.81
N GLU A 16 1.60 69.80 24.64
CA GLU A 16 0.43 70.68 24.48
C GLU A 16 -0.82 70.14 25.19
N THR A 17 -0.97 68.82 25.25
CA THR A 17 -2.11 68.13 25.87
C THR A 17 -1.73 67.39 27.14
N SER A 18 -0.51 67.59 27.64
CA SER A 18 0.07 66.85 28.78
C SER A 18 -0.13 65.33 28.69
N THR A 19 -0.01 64.77 27.48
CA THR A 19 -0.31 63.36 27.19
C THR A 19 0.97 62.60 26.83
N VAL A 20 1.20 61.46 27.48
CA VAL A 20 2.33 60.54 27.21
C VAL A 20 1.79 59.18 26.81
N TYR A 21 2.24 58.71 25.65
CA TYR A 21 1.92 57.39 25.11
C TYR A 21 3.01 56.39 25.46
N TYR A 22 2.61 55.32 26.12
CA TYR A 22 3.48 54.26 26.59
C TYR A 22 3.20 52.96 25.83
N VAL A 23 4.26 52.21 25.55
CA VAL A 23 4.19 50.86 24.97
C VAL A 23 4.90 49.87 25.88
N CYS A 24 4.44 48.61 25.90
CA CYS A 24 5.09 47.57 26.70
C CYS A 24 6.59 47.49 26.38
N LYS A 25 7.44 47.30 27.40
CA LYS A 25 8.89 47.16 27.23
C LYS A 25 9.28 46.01 26.28
N ARG A 26 8.43 45.00 26.16
CA ARG A 26 8.57 43.86 25.22
C ARG A 26 8.00 44.15 23.81
N PHE A 27 7.72 45.41 23.44
CA PHE A 27 7.15 45.74 22.12
C PHE A 27 8.04 45.29 20.94
N ARG A 28 9.38 45.31 21.10
CA ARG A 28 10.32 44.81 20.09
C ARG A 28 10.21 43.30 19.87
N LYS A 29 9.64 42.56 20.82
CA LYS A 29 9.30 41.13 20.71
C LYS A 29 7.86 40.88 20.22
N GLY A 30 7.20 41.90 19.67
CA GLY A 30 5.84 41.78 19.11
C GLY A 30 4.70 42.07 20.10
N CYS A 31 4.99 42.54 21.32
CA CYS A 31 3.94 42.92 22.27
C CYS A 31 3.14 44.13 21.78
N LYS A 32 1.81 44.00 21.71
CA LYS A 32 0.92 45.06 21.20
C LYS A 32 0.31 45.98 22.27
N ALA A 33 0.57 45.71 23.56
CA ALA A 33 0.00 46.48 24.67
C ALA A 33 0.48 47.94 24.71
N LYS A 34 -0.46 48.87 24.91
CA LYS A 34 -0.23 50.31 24.99
C LYS A 34 -1.13 50.94 26.04
N ILE A 35 -0.62 51.97 26.71
CA ILE A 35 -1.40 52.80 27.64
C ILE A 35 -1.17 54.27 27.33
N THR A 36 -2.17 55.11 27.58
CA THR A 36 -2.10 56.56 27.42
C THR A 36 -2.28 57.22 28.77
N VAL A 37 -1.31 58.05 29.16
CA VAL A 37 -1.35 58.82 30.41
C VAL A 37 -1.54 60.29 30.06
N ARG A 38 -2.55 60.95 30.62
CA ARG A 38 -2.80 62.38 30.46
C ARG A 38 -2.85 63.04 31.83
N SER A 39 -2.07 64.11 32.02
CA SER A 39 -1.98 64.84 33.29
C SER A 39 -1.70 63.92 34.49
N GLY A 40 -0.85 62.91 34.31
CA GLY A 40 -0.49 61.94 35.34
C GLY A 40 -1.47 60.79 35.55
N ALA A 41 -2.68 60.83 34.97
CA ALA A 41 -3.68 59.77 35.09
C ALA A 41 -3.71 58.87 33.83
N VAL A 42 -3.89 57.56 34.00
CA VAL A 42 -4.11 56.64 32.87
C VAL A 42 -5.51 56.88 32.32
N VAL A 43 -5.60 57.36 31.07
CA VAL A 43 -6.88 57.72 30.42
C VAL A 43 -7.33 56.73 29.35
N ALA A 44 -6.42 55.87 28.88
CA ALA A 44 -6.75 54.74 28.03
C ALA A 44 -5.83 53.56 28.32
N ASP A 45 -6.43 52.43 28.67
CA ASP A 45 -5.76 51.17 28.94
C ASP A 45 -6.23 50.12 27.92
N GLY A 46 -5.50 49.99 26.82
CA GLY A 46 -5.80 49.02 25.75
C GLY A 46 -5.08 47.68 25.95
N ALA A 47 -4.69 47.33 27.18
CA ALA A 47 -3.74 46.26 27.45
C ALA A 47 -4.36 44.84 27.36
N LEU A 48 -4.35 44.25 26.16
CA LEU A 48 -4.07 42.81 26.06
C LEU A 48 -2.58 42.62 25.84
N HIS A 49 -1.90 42.07 26.84
CA HIS A 49 -0.51 41.69 26.74
C HIS A 49 -0.37 40.41 25.91
N THR A 50 0.23 40.53 24.73
CA THR A 50 0.62 39.36 23.92
C THR A 50 1.98 38.80 24.33
N CYS A 51 2.60 39.34 25.39
CA CYS A 51 3.93 38.93 25.86
C CYS A 51 3.94 37.83 26.91
N ASP A 52 2.76 37.39 27.35
CA ASP A 52 2.56 36.30 28.32
C ASP A 52 2.08 35.01 27.64
N VAL A 53 1.80 35.07 26.33
CA VAL A 53 1.58 33.89 25.52
C VAL A 53 2.95 33.24 25.31
N ALA A 54 3.14 32.04 25.88
CA ALA A 54 4.31 31.22 25.60
C ALA A 54 4.45 31.04 24.09
N VAL A 55 5.65 31.27 23.55
CA VAL A 55 5.93 30.96 22.15
C VAL A 55 5.81 29.45 22.02
N PRO A 56 4.93 28.91 21.15
CA PRO A 56 4.80 27.47 21.02
C PRO A 56 6.16 26.88 20.63
N HIS A 57 6.58 25.83 21.32
CA HIS A 57 7.74 25.06 20.90
C HIS A 57 7.36 24.34 19.60
N VAL A 58 7.96 24.75 18.48
CA VAL A 58 7.66 24.22 17.14
C VAL A 58 8.89 23.50 16.60
N ILE A 59 8.72 22.25 16.19
CA ILE A 59 9.75 21.46 15.50
C ILE A 59 9.36 21.34 14.03
N ASP A 60 10.26 21.75 13.12
CA ASP A 60 10.05 21.58 11.67
C ASP A 60 10.59 20.23 11.21
N VAL A 61 9.67 19.32 10.89
CA VAL A 61 9.98 17.94 10.48
C VAL A 61 9.80 17.74 8.97
N ARG A 62 9.59 18.81 8.19
CA ARG A 62 9.29 18.67 6.75
C ARG A 62 10.41 18.00 5.96
N SER A 63 11.68 18.28 6.28
CA SER A 63 12.82 17.66 5.59
C SER A 63 12.90 16.15 5.87
N GLU A 64 12.76 15.76 7.13
CA GLU A 64 12.72 14.35 7.54
C GLU A 64 11.53 13.62 6.91
N MET A 65 10.35 14.24 6.98
CA MET A 65 9.13 13.73 6.38
C MET A 65 9.27 13.53 4.86
N ARG A 66 9.91 14.46 4.16
CA ARG A 66 10.16 14.33 2.72
C ARG A 66 11.05 13.12 2.41
N LEU A 67 12.14 12.94 3.16
CA LEU A 67 13.06 11.82 2.96
C LEU A 67 12.37 10.48 3.18
N GLU A 68 11.60 10.33 4.27
CA GLU A 68 10.90 9.08 4.55
C GLU A 68 9.76 8.81 3.56
N LEU A 69 9.04 9.86 3.10
CA LEU A 69 8.07 9.73 2.00
C LEU A 69 8.74 9.18 0.74
N GLN A 70 9.89 9.72 0.34
CA GLN A 70 10.63 9.25 -0.83
C GLN A 70 11.11 7.80 -0.65
N ARG A 71 11.69 7.48 0.51
CA ARG A 71 12.17 6.13 0.82
C ARG A 71 11.04 5.08 0.71
N ARG A 72 9.90 5.34 1.35
CA ARG A 72 8.73 4.44 1.30
C ARG A 72 8.07 4.36 -0.07
N SER A 73 8.18 5.43 -0.87
CA SER A 73 7.65 5.43 -2.23
C SER A 73 8.31 4.38 -3.12
N VAL A 74 9.61 4.13 -2.89
CA VAL A 74 10.41 3.15 -3.63
C VAL A 74 10.27 1.75 -3.03
N SER A 75 10.31 1.63 -1.70
CA SER A 75 10.24 0.31 -1.04
C SER A 75 8.84 -0.28 -1.04
N ASN A 76 7.78 0.54 -1.08
CA ASN A 76 6.41 0.07 -1.02
C ASN A 76 5.55 0.72 -2.13
N MET A 77 5.77 0.28 -3.37
CA MET A 77 5.10 0.85 -4.54
C MET A 77 3.60 0.52 -4.62
N ALA A 78 3.16 -0.58 -4.00
CA ALA A 78 1.76 -1.02 -4.01
C ALA A 78 0.86 -0.20 -3.07
N THR A 79 1.42 0.36 -1.98
CA THR A 79 0.64 1.12 -1.00
C THR A 79 0.09 2.41 -1.61
N PRO A 80 -1.20 2.75 -1.39
CA PRO A 80 -1.76 4.01 -1.86
C PRO A 80 -1.01 5.24 -1.29
N PRO A 81 -0.73 6.29 -2.09
CA PRO A 81 0.00 7.47 -1.62
C PRO A 81 -0.52 8.12 -0.34
N PRO A 82 -1.85 8.25 -0.11
CA PRO A 82 -2.37 8.80 1.15
C PRO A 82 -2.03 7.93 2.36
N VAL A 83 -1.99 6.61 2.18
CA VAL A 83 -1.64 5.66 3.24
C VAL A 83 -0.15 5.76 3.56
N VAL A 84 0.71 5.89 2.54
CA VAL A 84 2.15 6.17 2.75
C VAL A 84 2.32 7.43 3.60
N TRP A 85 1.61 8.51 3.27
CA TRP A 85 1.66 9.74 4.07
C TRP A 85 1.24 9.52 5.52
N GLN A 86 0.12 8.83 5.76
CA GLN A 86 -0.39 8.55 7.10
C GLN A 86 0.62 7.76 7.93
N GLU A 87 1.21 6.70 7.37
CA GLU A 87 2.20 5.89 8.09
C GLU A 87 3.48 6.66 8.42
N VAL A 88 3.94 7.54 7.52
CA VAL A 88 5.10 8.41 7.76
C VAL A 88 4.78 9.42 8.86
N TYR A 89 3.63 10.07 8.79
CA TYR A 89 3.17 11.01 9.81
C TYR A 89 3.06 10.35 11.18
N ASP A 90 2.43 9.18 11.27
CA ASP A 90 2.30 8.43 12.53
C ASP A 90 3.66 7.94 13.07
N GLY A 91 4.63 7.69 12.19
CA GLY A 91 6.02 7.42 12.56
C GLY A 91 6.68 8.64 13.22
N ILE A 92 6.66 9.78 12.54
CA ILE A 92 7.27 11.03 13.02
C ILE A 92 6.61 11.51 14.32
N LYS A 93 5.27 11.43 14.39
CA LYS A 93 4.52 11.78 15.61
C LYS A 93 4.95 10.93 16.81
N ARG A 94 5.24 9.64 16.60
CA ARG A 94 5.74 8.76 17.67
C ARG A 94 7.17 9.12 18.10
N LEU A 95 8.04 9.48 17.16
CA LEU A 95 9.41 9.93 17.46
C LEU A 95 9.43 11.18 18.34
N HIS A 96 8.54 12.14 18.06
CA HIS A 96 8.47 13.42 18.77
C HIS A 96 7.44 13.45 19.91
N ALA A 97 6.94 12.29 20.35
CA ALA A 97 5.90 12.24 21.37
C ALA A 97 6.35 12.81 22.73
N ALA A 98 7.66 12.81 23.01
CA ALA A 98 8.24 13.29 24.26
C ALA A 98 8.55 14.80 24.27
N ASP A 99 8.54 15.45 23.10
CA ASP A 99 9.06 16.83 22.96
C ASP A 99 8.02 17.90 23.34
N ASP A 100 6.77 17.53 23.64
CA ASP A 100 5.63 18.43 23.90
C ASP A 100 5.55 19.61 22.90
N ALA A 101 5.94 19.33 21.65
CA ALA A 101 6.12 20.31 20.59
C ALA A 101 5.02 20.21 19.54
N THR A 102 4.67 21.37 18.97
CA THR A 102 3.86 21.40 17.75
C THR A 102 4.74 21.08 16.54
N LEU A 103 4.33 20.13 15.70
CA LEU A 103 5.11 19.76 14.51
C LEU A 103 4.67 20.58 13.30
N THR A 104 5.64 21.17 12.60
CA THR A 104 5.44 21.67 11.24
C THR A 104 5.67 20.52 10.27
N ILE A 105 4.60 20.03 9.64
CA ILE A 105 4.59 18.84 8.78
C ILE A 105 4.36 19.19 7.30
N ILE A 106 4.55 18.20 6.42
CA ILE A 106 4.05 18.24 5.05
C ILE A 106 2.59 17.77 5.06
N PRO A 107 1.62 18.59 4.61
CA PRO A 107 0.22 18.17 4.52
C PRO A 107 0.03 17.02 3.52
N CYS A 108 -1.08 16.28 3.65
CA CYS A 108 -1.35 15.09 2.86
C CYS A 108 -1.31 15.32 1.34
N ALA A 109 -1.95 16.39 0.83
CA ALA A 109 -1.99 16.64 -0.61
C ALA A 109 -0.58 16.86 -1.24
N PRO A 110 0.28 17.76 -0.71
CA PRO A 110 1.68 17.87 -1.15
C PRO A 110 2.47 16.56 -1.00
N ALA A 111 2.26 15.80 0.07
CA ALA A 111 2.94 14.53 0.28
C ALA A 111 2.55 13.47 -0.75
N VAL A 112 1.26 13.38 -1.09
CA VAL A 112 0.77 12.50 -2.16
C VAL A 112 1.43 12.84 -3.49
N SER A 113 1.63 14.11 -3.80
CA SER A 113 2.35 14.54 -5.00
C SER A 113 3.82 14.12 -4.97
N ILE A 114 4.50 14.25 -3.82
CA ILE A 114 5.90 13.77 -3.65
C ILE A 114 5.98 12.26 -3.91
N VAL A 115 5.06 11.48 -3.33
CA VAL A 115 5.04 10.02 -3.51
C VAL A 115 4.82 9.64 -4.98
N LYS A 116 3.83 10.25 -5.63
CA LYS A 116 3.54 10.00 -7.06
C LYS A 116 4.72 10.35 -7.94
N GLN A 117 5.34 11.52 -7.71
CA GLN A 117 6.47 11.98 -8.50
C GLN A 117 7.70 11.07 -8.32
N THR A 118 8.02 10.69 -7.07
CA THR A 118 9.13 9.78 -6.77
C THR A 118 8.95 8.44 -7.49
N ARG A 119 7.74 7.86 -7.43
CA ARG A 119 7.43 6.61 -8.15
C ARG A 119 7.59 6.78 -9.66
N LYS A 120 7.06 7.87 -10.22
CA LYS A 120 7.18 8.17 -11.64
C LYS A 120 8.63 8.29 -12.09
N GLU A 121 9.49 8.93 -11.30
CA GLU A 121 10.92 9.05 -11.59
C GLU A 121 11.63 7.69 -11.56
N CYS A 122 11.28 6.82 -10.62
CA CYS A 122 11.87 5.49 -10.54
C CYS A 122 11.43 4.52 -11.65
N THR A 123 10.23 4.69 -12.21
CA THR A 123 9.63 3.73 -13.15
C THR A 123 9.35 4.33 -14.53
N ALA A 124 9.85 5.54 -14.80
CA ALA A 124 9.47 6.36 -15.96
C ALA A 124 7.94 6.59 -16.12
N GLY A 125 7.14 6.30 -15.09
CA GLY A 125 5.68 6.28 -15.17
C GLY A 125 5.10 5.04 -15.87
N ASP A 126 5.92 4.05 -16.23
CA ASP A 126 5.48 2.79 -16.81
C ASP A 126 5.32 1.73 -15.70
N VAL A 127 4.18 1.05 -15.69
CA VAL A 127 3.88 -0.03 -14.75
C VAL A 127 4.70 -1.28 -15.07
N TYR A 128 5.06 -1.51 -16.33
CA TYR A 128 5.88 -2.64 -16.73
C TYR A 128 7.35 -2.45 -16.35
N GLU A 129 7.82 -1.22 -16.22
CA GLU A 129 9.10 -0.92 -15.58
C GLU A 129 9.00 -1.04 -14.05
N ALA A 130 7.87 -0.63 -13.47
CA ALA A 130 7.65 -0.74 -12.02
C ALA A 130 7.75 -2.18 -11.52
N ILE A 131 7.22 -3.17 -12.26
CA ILE A 131 7.29 -4.59 -11.86
C ILE A 131 8.71 -5.17 -11.89
N LEU A 132 9.65 -4.54 -12.59
CA LEU A 132 11.05 -4.96 -12.65
C LEU A 132 11.87 -4.46 -11.45
N SER A 133 11.35 -3.45 -10.74
CA SER A 133 12.00 -2.92 -9.53
C SER A 133 12.11 -3.99 -8.44
N PRO A 134 13.20 -4.03 -7.65
CA PRO A 134 13.41 -5.06 -6.63
C PRO A 134 12.26 -5.19 -5.62
N SER A 135 11.64 -4.07 -5.21
CA SER A 135 10.53 -4.07 -4.25
C SER A 135 9.29 -4.80 -4.78
N VAL A 136 9.10 -4.84 -6.10
CA VAL A 136 7.97 -5.53 -6.74
C VAL A 136 8.39 -6.92 -7.23
N ARG A 137 9.54 -7.03 -7.88
CA ARG A 137 10.04 -8.26 -8.51
C ARG A 137 10.35 -9.37 -7.51
N CYS A 138 10.94 -9.05 -6.36
CA CYS A 138 11.42 -10.03 -5.39
C CYS A 138 10.31 -10.50 -4.44
N VAL A 139 10.49 -11.64 -3.78
CA VAL A 139 9.56 -12.15 -2.76
C VAL A 139 9.35 -11.12 -1.64
N SER A 140 10.44 -10.56 -1.11
CA SER A 140 10.41 -9.46 -0.14
C SER A 140 11.77 -8.77 -0.07
N ASP A 141 11.88 -7.68 0.69
CA ASP A 141 13.17 -7.04 0.98
C ASP A 141 14.18 -7.98 1.67
N LYS A 142 13.70 -9.02 2.36
CA LYS A 142 14.53 -10.03 3.03
C LYS A 142 14.80 -11.27 2.17
N ASP A 143 14.07 -11.43 1.07
CA ASP A 143 14.18 -12.57 0.17
C ASP A 143 14.28 -12.06 -1.28
N PRO A 144 15.52 -11.93 -1.81
CA PRO A 144 15.77 -11.34 -3.12
C PRO A 144 15.39 -12.24 -4.28
N ARG A 145 14.93 -13.47 -4.04
CA ARG A 145 14.52 -14.39 -5.10
C ARG A 145 13.34 -13.80 -5.87
N SER A 146 13.31 -14.03 -7.18
CA SER A 146 12.28 -13.49 -8.07
C SER A 146 10.93 -14.12 -7.74
N PHE A 147 9.95 -13.27 -7.44
CA PHE A 147 8.54 -13.63 -7.38
C PHE A 147 7.90 -13.47 -8.77
N LEU A 148 8.28 -12.44 -9.52
CA LEU A 148 8.02 -12.33 -10.95
C LEU A 148 8.82 -13.41 -11.68
N GLN A 149 8.13 -14.37 -12.30
CA GLN A 149 8.77 -15.50 -13.00
C GLN A 149 9.03 -15.16 -14.47
N PHE A 150 8.06 -14.54 -15.14
CA PHE A 150 8.19 -14.13 -16.53
C PHE A 150 7.26 -12.95 -16.85
N SER A 151 7.62 -12.20 -17.89
CA SER A 151 6.78 -11.16 -18.50
C SER A 151 7.02 -11.23 -20.00
N VAL A 152 6.06 -11.81 -20.71
CA VAL A 152 6.19 -12.10 -22.15
C VAL A 152 5.15 -11.33 -22.94
N VAL A 153 5.56 -10.93 -24.13
CA VAL A 153 4.72 -10.28 -25.13
C VAL A 153 4.81 -11.11 -26.39
N TYR A 154 3.68 -11.41 -27.01
CA TYR A 154 3.64 -12.18 -28.24
C TYR A 154 2.57 -11.64 -29.18
N LEU A 155 2.73 -11.93 -30.47
CA LEU A 155 1.85 -11.44 -31.52
C LEU A 155 0.63 -12.34 -31.64
N THR A 156 -0.54 -11.73 -31.85
CA THR A 156 -1.79 -12.48 -32.07
C THR A 156 -2.55 -11.95 -33.26
N HIS A 157 -3.48 -12.75 -33.76
CA HIS A 157 -4.39 -12.35 -34.85
C HIS A 157 -5.53 -11.43 -34.36
N ALA A 158 -5.54 -11.04 -33.07
CA ALA A 158 -6.53 -10.15 -32.50
C ALA A 158 -6.35 -8.71 -33.01
N THR A 159 -7.35 -7.85 -32.79
CA THR A 159 -7.41 -6.48 -33.34
C THR A 159 -6.23 -5.59 -32.96
N THR A 160 -5.61 -5.81 -31.79
CA THR A 160 -4.41 -5.08 -31.34
C THR A 160 -3.09 -5.70 -31.82
N GLY A 161 -3.13 -6.94 -32.30
CA GLY A 161 -1.96 -7.68 -32.78
C GLY A 161 -0.99 -8.17 -31.70
N ILE A 162 -1.22 -7.83 -30.43
CA ILE A 162 -0.26 -8.04 -29.33
C ILE A 162 -1.01 -8.48 -28.07
N ASP A 163 -0.54 -9.56 -27.46
CA ASP A 163 -0.94 -10.03 -26.13
C ASP A 163 0.25 -10.07 -25.16
N ARG A 164 -0.06 -9.92 -23.87
CA ARG A 164 0.91 -9.95 -22.77
C ARG A 164 0.46 -10.93 -21.70
N MET A 165 1.42 -11.70 -21.22
CA MET A 165 1.26 -12.59 -20.07
C MET A 165 2.36 -12.32 -19.05
N ILE A 166 1.98 -12.12 -17.79
CA ILE A 166 2.91 -11.91 -16.69
C ILE A 166 2.62 -12.94 -15.62
N GLY A 167 3.64 -13.75 -15.29
CA GLY A 167 3.52 -14.82 -14.31
C GLY A 167 4.25 -14.51 -13.01
N PHE A 168 3.58 -14.83 -11.91
CA PHE A 168 4.05 -14.65 -10.55
C PHE A 168 4.00 -15.97 -9.79
N GLY A 169 5.02 -16.24 -8.99
CA GLY A 169 5.10 -17.48 -8.22
C GLY A 169 6.16 -17.37 -7.14
N HIS A 170 5.86 -17.92 -5.96
CA HIS A 170 6.87 -18.04 -4.92
C HIS A 170 7.83 -19.18 -5.28
N PRO A 171 9.16 -18.99 -5.20
CA PRO A 171 10.12 -20.01 -5.59
C PRO A 171 9.90 -21.33 -4.83
N ASP A 172 9.66 -21.27 -3.52
CA ASP A 172 9.44 -22.49 -2.72
C ASP A 172 8.15 -23.24 -3.04
N LEU A 173 7.07 -22.54 -3.41
CA LEU A 173 5.83 -23.21 -3.85
C LEU A 173 6.00 -23.79 -5.26
N SER A 174 6.76 -23.08 -6.11
CA SER A 174 7.03 -23.52 -7.49
C SER A 174 7.84 -24.83 -7.54
N LEU A 175 8.58 -25.17 -6.49
CA LEU A 175 9.35 -26.42 -6.39
C LEU A 175 8.46 -27.67 -6.47
N ILE A 176 7.18 -27.57 -6.11
CA ILE A 176 6.21 -28.67 -6.20
C ILE A 176 6.16 -29.23 -7.64
N GLN A 177 6.37 -28.40 -8.65
CA GLN A 177 6.41 -28.83 -10.07
C GLN A 177 7.55 -29.80 -10.41
N ARG A 178 8.54 -29.96 -9.52
CA ARG A 178 9.64 -30.91 -9.71
C ARG A 178 9.23 -32.35 -9.43
N TYR A 179 8.05 -32.59 -8.85
CA TYR A 179 7.57 -33.95 -8.60
C TYR A 179 7.24 -34.66 -9.92
N PRO A 180 7.63 -35.95 -10.06
CA PRO A 180 7.28 -36.72 -11.22
C PRO A 180 5.76 -36.93 -11.27
N LYS A 181 5.18 -36.81 -12.47
CA LYS A 181 3.74 -37.02 -12.74
C LYS A 181 2.81 -36.13 -11.90
N ILE A 182 3.17 -34.85 -11.75
CA ILE A 182 2.30 -33.90 -11.08
C ILE A 182 1.08 -33.52 -11.93
N THR A 183 -0.09 -33.45 -11.29
CA THR A 183 -1.30 -32.89 -11.91
C THR A 183 -1.41 -31.42 -11.57
N LEU A 184 -1.48 -30.58 -12.61
CA LEU A 184 -1.76 -29.16 -12.47
C LEU A 184 -3.26 -28.92 -12.67
N PHE A 185 -3.80 -28.02 -11.85
CA PHE A 185 -5.18 -27.57 -11.94
C PHE A 185 -5.17 -26.08 -12.26
N ILE A 186 -5.84 -25.69 -13.32
CA ILE A 186 -5.85 -24.31 -13.81
C ILE A 186 -7.29 -23.82 -13.77
N ASP A 187 -7.51 -22.65 -13.16
CA ASP A 187 -8.79 -21.95 -13.26
C ASP A 187 -8.55 -20.47 -13.57
N GLY A 188 -9.47 -19.88 -14.34
CA GLY A 188 -9.38 -18.49 -14.77
C GLY A 188 -10.44 -17.66 -14.07
N THR A 189 -10.03 -16.67 -13.29
CA THR A 189 -10.93 -15.76 -12.57
C THR A 189 -10.92 -14.35 -13.16
N PHE A 190 -12.11 -13.74 -13.21
CA PHE A 190 -12.33 -12.36 -13.68
C PHE A 190 -12.47 -11.36 -12.53
N SER A 191 -12.79 -11.80 -11.30
CA SER A 191 -13.13 -10.89 -10.19
C SER A 191 -11.93 -10.14 -9.62
N VAL A 192 -10.75 -10.75 -9.70
CA VAL A 192 -9.48 -10.24 -9.16
C VAL A 192 -8.50 -9.79 -10.25
N VAL A 193 -8.94 -9.78 -11.50
CA VAL A 193 -8.08 -9.41 -12.62
C VAL A 193 -7.67 -7.95 -12.55
N THR A 194 -6.39 -7.69 -12.75
CA THR A 194 -5.83 -6.35 -12.80
C THR A 194 -5.93 -5.76 -14.21
N LYS A 195 -6.32 -4.49 -14.33
CA LYS A 195 -6.30 -3.82 -15.65
C LYS A 195 -4.85 -3.59 -16.10
N PRO A 196 -4.53 -3.71 -17.40
CA PRO A 196 -5.44 -3.92 -18.55
C PRO A 196 -5.70 -5.40 -18.91
N PHE A 197 -5.36 -6.35 -18.04
CA PHE A 197 -5.51 -7.77 -18.33
C PHE A 197 -6.99 -8.21 -18.30
N SER A 198 -7.29 -9.24 -19.09
CA SER A 198 -8.64 -9.76 -19.32
C SER A 198 -8.99 -10.89 -18.35
N GLN A 199 -8.01 -11.70 -17.96
CA GLN A 199 -8.21 -12.81 -17.03
C GLN A 199 -6.99 -12.99 -16.11
N CYS A 200 -7.22 -13.52 -14.90
CA CYS A 200 -6.17 -14.03 -14.03
C CYS A 200 -6.26 -15.56 -14.02
N LEU A 201 -5.22 -16.23 -14.52
CA LEU A 201 -5.10 -17.68 -14.41
C LEU A 201 -4.45 -18.03 -13.08
N ILE A 202 -4.98 -19.02 -12.40
CA ILE A 202 -4.47 -19.55 -11.14
C ILE A 202 -4.09 -20.99 -11.40
N VAL A 203 -2.81 -21.30 -11.22
CA VAL A 203 -2.30 -22.65 -11.35
C VAL A 203 -2.07 -23.21 -9.94
N MET A 204 -2.80 -24.26 -9.62
CA MET A 204 -2.65 -25.01 -8.38
C MET A 204 -2.04 -26.38 -8.65
N ALA A 205 -1.26 -26.86 -7.70
CA ALA A 205 -0.76 -28.22 -7.66
C ALA A 205 -1.15 -28.87 -6.33
N PHE A 206 -1.36 -30.18 -6.35
CA PHE A 206 -1.61 -30.94 -5.13
C PHE A 206 -0.28 -31.39 -4.52
N GLU A 207 -0.04 -31.05 -3.26
CA GLU A 207 1.10 -31.50 -2.45
C GLU A 207 0.67 -32.73 -1.63
N PRO A 208 1.11 -33.95 -2.03
CA PRO A 208 0.68 -35.18 -1.37
C PRO A 208 1.18 -35.30 0.07
N ALA A 209 2.37 -34.79 0.39
CA ALA A 209 2.98 -34.97 1.70
C ALA A 209 2.18 -34.31 2.85
N ILE A 210 1.36 -33.31 2.52
CA ILE A 210 0.54 -32.57 3.48
C ILE A 210 -0.93 -32.47 3.04
N ASN A 211 -1.34 -33.28 2.06
CA ASN A 211 -2.71 -33.37 1.55
C ASN A 211 -3.33 -32.00 1.20
N LEU A 212 -2.59 -31.13 0.51
CA LEU A 212 -2.98 -29.73 0.32
C LEU A 212 -2.88 -29.29 -1.15
N TYR A 213 -3.92 -28.64 -1.66
CA TYR A 213 -3.85 -27.90 -2.92
C TYR A 213 -3.17 -26.54 -2.69
N VAL A 214 -2.09 -26.28 -3.43
CA VAL A 214 -1.23 -25.12 -3.28
C VAL A 214 -1.28 -24.27 -4.56
N PRO A 215 -1.57 -22.96 -4.48
CA PRO A 215 -1.42 -22.06 -5.61
C PRO A 215 0.06 -21.83 -5.84
N ILE A 216 0.57 -22.37 -6.94
CA ILE A 216 1.97 -22.29 -7.27
C ILE A 216 2.25 -21.05 -8.12
N TRP A 217 1.35 -20.72 -9.06
CA TRP A 217 1.51 -19.63 -10.04
C TRP A 217 0.22 -18.83 -10.20
N TYR A 218 0.37 -17.54 -10.49
CA TYR A 218 -0.69 -16.62 -10.92
C TYR A 218 -0.24 -15.94 -12.20
N ASP A 219 -1.05 -16.01 -13.25
CA ASP A 219 -0.74 -15.36 -14.52
C ASP A 219 -1.79 -14.29 -14.84
N ALA A 220 -1.35 -13.04 -14.95
CA ALA A 220 -2.17 -11.95 -15.47
C ALA A 220 -2.03 -11.91 -16.99
N THR A 221 -3.15 -12.05 -17.69
CA THR A 221 -3.16 -12.28 -19.13
C THR A 221 -4.17 -11.41 -19.88
N THR A 222 -3.77 -10.89 -21.04
CA THR A 222 -4.66 -10.16 -21.96
C THR A 222 -5.54 -11.10 -22.80
N TRP A 223 -5.15 -12.38 -22.93
CA TRP A 223 -5.94 -13.44 -23.57
C TRP A 223 -6.74 -14.23 -22.52
N ASN A 224 -7.86 -14.84 -22.94
CA ASN A 224 -8.72 -15.64 -22.06
C ASN A 224 -8.74 -17.13 -22.49
N VAL A 225 -9.24 -18.01 -21.62
CA VAL A 225 -9.25 -19.47 -21.87
C VAL A 225 -9.94 -19.90 -23.17
N GLN A 226 -10.83 -19.09 -23.75
CA GLN A 226 -11.50 -19.41 -25.01
C GLN A 226 -10.51 -19.38 -26.19
N GLU A 227 -9.51 -18.50 -26.13
CA GLU A 227 -8.45 -18.48 -27.14
C GLU A 227 -7.57 -19.74 -27.08
N MET A 228 -7.39 -20.34 -25.90
CA MET A 228 -6.70 -21.65 -25.74
C MET A 228 -7.40 -22.76 -26.52
N MET A 229 -8.73 -22.80 -26.39
CA MET A 229 -9.55 -23.75 -27.15
C MET A 229 -9.45 -23.47 -28.65
N ARG A 230 -9.43 -22.19 -29.05
CA ARG A 230 -9.30 -21.78 -30.46
C ARG A 230 -7.98 -22.23 -31.08
N VAL A 231 -6.88 -22.21 -30.33
CA VAL A 231 -5.55 -22.63 -30.82
C VAL A 231 -5.26 -24.13 -30.62
N GLY A 232 -6.25 -24.91 -30.15
CA GLY A 232 -6.14 -26.36 -30.06
C GLY A 232 -5.26 -26.86 -28.92
N VAL A 233 -5.14 -26.12 -27.81
CA VAL A 233 -4.54 -26.68 -26.59
C VAL A 233 -5.47 -27.77 -26.04
N ASP A 234 -4.91 -28.93 -25.75
CA ASP A 234 -5.64 -30.05 -25.15
C ASP A 234 -5.99 -29.72 -23.68
N VAL A 235 -7.18 -29.14 -23.50
CA VAL A 235 -7.73 -28.75 -22.19
C VAL A 235 -8.75 -29.80 -21.75
N ILE A 236 -8.39 -30.56 -20.72
CA ILE A 236 -9.31 -31.50 -20.09
C ILE A 236 -10.11 -30.75 -19.02
N ASN A 237 -11.38 -30.43 -19.31
CA ASN A 237 -12.27 -29.81 -18.35
C ASN A 237 -12.57 -30.78 -17.19
N ARG A 238 -12.12 -30.44 -15.98
CA ARG A 238 -12.48 -31.12 -14.75
C ARG A 238 -12.96 -30.09 -13.73
N THR A 239 -14.17 -30.23 -13.23
CA THR A 239 -14.68 -29.38 -12.16
C THR A 239 -14.03 -29.83 -10.85
N ASN A 240 -13.34 -28.92 -10.16
CA ASN A 240 -12.71 -29.21 -8.88
C ASN A 240 -13.18 -28.20 -7.83
N ASN A 241 -14.06 -28.62 -6.91
CA ASN A 241 -14.55 -27.80 -5.80
C ASN A 241 -13.43 -27.04 -5.04
N PRO A 242 -12.26 -27.65 -4.76
CA PRO A 242 -11.09 -26.96 -4.20
C PRO A 242 -10.67 -25.66 -4.89
N LEU A 243 -10.63 -25.61 -6.23
CA LEU A 243 -10.22 -24.43 -6.99
C LEU A 243 -11.29 -23.33 -6.95
N GLU A 244 -12.55 -23.73 -7.08
CA GLU A 244 -13.67 -22.79 -7.01
C GLU A 244 -13.76 -22.13 -5.62
N LYS A 245 -13.62 -22.94 -4.56
CA LYS A 245 -13.53 -22.43 -3.19
C LYS A 245 -12.31 -21.53 -3.02
N TYR A 246 -11.15 -21.96 -3.52
CA TYR A 246 -9.94 -21.15 -3.48
C TYR A 246 -10.15 -19.78 -4.15
N ASN A 247 -10.78 -19.74 -5.31
CA ASN A 247 -11.03 -18.51 -6.05
C ASN A 247 -11.97 -17.57 -5.31
N ARG A 248 -13.04 -18.07 -4.68
CA ARG A 248 -13.90 -17.26 -3.80
C ARG A 248 -13.13 -16.71 -2.60
N ASP A 249 -12.36 -17.57 -1.94
CA ASP A 249 -11.57 -17.23 -0.77
C ASP A 249 -10.51 -16.18 -1.14
N PHE A 250 -9.79 -16.37 -2.24
CA PHE A 250 -8.80 -15.44 -2.77
C PHE A 250 -9.45 -14.11 -3.16
N ALA A 251 -10.58 -14.14 -3.86
CA ALA A 251 -11.33 -12.94 -4.22
C ALA A 251 -11.79 -12.14 -2.99
N SER A 252 -12.23 -12.80 -1.91
CA SER A 252 -12.62 -12.10 -0.67
C SER A 252 -11.45 -11.42 0.06
N ARG A 253 -10.21 -11.85 -0.20
CA ARG A 253 -8.99 -11.24 0.37
C ARG A 253 -8.37 -10.17 -0.53
N MET A 254 -8.81 -10.07 -1.77
CA MET A 254 -8.32 -9.12 -2.76
C MET A 254 -9.35 -8.01 -2.95
N SER A 255 -8.92 -6.81 -3.31
CA SER A 255 -9.85 -5.80 -3.81
C SER A 255 -10.34 -6.20 -5.19
N THR A 256 -11.59 -5.89 -5.53
CA THR A 256 -12.11 -6.05 -6.90
C THR A 256 -11.28 -5.21 -7.88
N HIS A 257 -10.81 -5.83 -8.95
CA HIS A 257 -9.97 -5.19 -9.99
C HIS A 257 -8.80 -4.34 -9.45
N PRO A 258 -7.85 -4.94 -8.70
CA PRO A 258 -6.71 -4.21 -8.14
C PRO A 258 -5.81 -3.66 -9.26
N GLY A 259 -5.08 -2.58 -9.00
CA GLY A 259 -3.95 -2.18 -9.85
C GLY A 259 -2.83 -3.24 -9.81
N LEU A 260 -1.99 -3.32 -10.86
CA LEU A 260 -1.04 -4.43 -11.03
C LEU A 260 -0.11 -4.60 -9.82
N LEU A 261 0.41 -3.51 -9.25
CA LEU A 261 1.29 -3.57 -8.08
C LEU A 261 0.56 -4.09 -6.83
N ALA A 262 -0.70 -3.69 -6.63
CA ALA A 262 -1.53 -4.18 -5.53
C ALA A 262 -1.92 -5.65 -5.72
N PHE A 263 -2.14 -6.08 -6.97
CA PHE A 263 -2.35 -7.48 -7.32
C PHE A 263 -1.13 -8.35 -6.96
N ILE A 264 0.07 -7.92 -7.38
CA ILE A 264 1.33 -8.60 -7.07
C ILE A 264 1.55 -8.70 -5.57
N GLU A 265 1.33 -7.61 -4.83
CA GLU A 265 1.48 -7.62 -3.38
C GLU A 265 0.45 -8.55 -2.70
N GLY A 266 -0.78 -8.60 -3.22
CA GLY A 266 -1.80 -9.53 -2.74
C GLY A 266 -1.43 -11.00 -2.97
N THR A 267 -0.91 -11.34 -4.15
CA THR A 267 -0.45 -12.71 -4.46
C THR A 267 0.78 -13.11 -3.65
N LYS A 268 1.70 -12.19 -3.35
CA LYS A 268 2.81 -12.43 -2.40
C LYS A 268 2.30 -12.77 -1.01
N ARG A 269 1.34 -11.99 -0.48
CA ARG A 269 0.71 -12.27 0.82
C ARG A 269 0.01 -13.63 0.86
N GLU A 270 -0.67 -13.98 -0.23
CA GLU A 270 -1.33 -15.29 -0.35
C GLU A 270 -0.30 -16.42 -0.41
N ALA A 271 0.79 -16.28 -1.16
CA ALA A 271 1.87 -17.25 -1.16
C ALA A 271 2.51 -17.43 0.23
N ALA A 272 2.78 -16.33 0.95
CA ALA A 272 3.29 -16.37 2.32
C ALA A 272 2.30 -17.03 3.30
N ARG A 273 0.99 -16.91 3.06
CA ARG A 273 -0.05 -17.64 3.80
C ARG A 273 0.07 -19.15 3.59
N TYR A 274 0.31 -19.58 2.34
CA TYR A 274 0.51 -21.00 2.03
C TYR A 274 1.82 -21.55 2.58
N ILE A 275 2.93 -20.81 2.49
CA ILE A 275 4.20 -21.22 3.10
C ILE A 275 4.04 -21.47 4.60
N ARG A 276 3.44 -20.51 5.33
CA ARG A 276 3.16 -20.68 6.77
C ARG A 276 2.26 -21.89 7.04
N ARG A 277 1.21 -22.07 6.24
CA ARG A 277 0.30 -23.21 6.37
C ARG A 277 1.02 -24.55 6.16
N ILE A 278 1.92 -24.63 5.18
CA ILE A 278 2.75 -25.82 4.93
C ILE A 278 3.64 -26.10 6.14
N GLU A 279 4.31 -25.07 6.67
CA GLU A 279 5.15 -25.20 7.87
C GLU A 279 4.33 -25.64 9.08
N ASP A 280 3.15 -25.06 9.30
CA ASP A 280 2.28 -25.41 10.43
C ASP A 280 1.80 -26.85 10.37
N ILE A 281 1.47 -27.36 9.17
CA ILE A 281 1.11 -28.77 8.99
C ILE A 281 2.31 -29.68 9.24
N LYS A 282 3.48 -29.34 8.69
CA LYS A 282 4.72 -30.12 8.90
C LYS A 282 5.15 -30.19 10.37
N HIS A 283 4.91 -29.13 11.13
CA HIS A 283 5.21 -29.06 12.57
C HIS A 283 4.03 -29.47 13.46
N LEU A 284 2.97 -30.05 12.88
CA LEU A 284 1.78 -30.51 13.59
C LEU A 284 1.07 -29.41 14.41
N ARG A 285 1.30 -28.13 14.06
CA ARG A 285 0.58 -26.97 14.61
C ARG A 285 -0.82 -26.84 13.99
N GLN A 286 -1.01 -27.40 12.79
CA GLN A 286 -2.29 -27.47 12.11
C GLN A 286 -2.48 -28.87 11.48
N THR A 287 -3.71 -29.35 11.43
CA THR A 287 -4.04 -30.59 10.72
C THR A 287 -4.17 -30.36 9.21
N ALA A 288 -3.71 -31.34 8.43
CA ALA A 288 -3.90 -31.35 6.99
C ALA A 288 -5.40 -31.31 6.63
N SER A 289 -5.73 -30.76 5.46
CA SER A 289 -7.11 -30.79 4.96
C SER A 289 -7.56 -32.24 4.79
N GLN A 290 -8.82 -32.54 5.15
CA GLN A 290 -9.46 -33.80 4.79
C GLN A 290 -10.19 -33.58 3.46
N HIS A 291 -9.80 -34.34 2.43
CA HIS A 291 -10.52 -34.36 1.16
C HIS A 291 -11.47 -35.56 1.16
N ALA A 292 -12.63 -35.40 0.53
CA ALA A 292 -13.51 -36.53 0.30
C ALA A 292 -12.77 -37.59 -0.55
N PRO A 293 -13.00 -38.89 -0.30
CA PRO A 293 -12.46 -39.93 -1.17
C PRO A 293 -12.96 -39.71 -2.62
N PRO A 294 -12.17 -40.06 -3.64
CA PRO A 294 -12.61 -39.97 -5.02
C PRO A 294 -13.94 -40.70 -5.19
N ALA A 295 -14.95 -40.01 -5.72
CA ALA A 295 -16.21 -40.66 -6.07
C ALA A 295 -15.93 -41.63 -7.23
N LYS A 296 -16.23 -42.92 -7.03
CA LYS A 296 -16.45 -43.81 -8.16
C LYS A 296 -17.77 -43.40 -8.79
N LEU A 297 -17.69 -42.70 -9.91
CA LEU A 297 -18.85 -42.46 -10.76
C LEU A 297 -19.04 -43.74 -11.58
N GLU A 298 -20.00 -44.56 -11.19
CA GLU A 298 -20.50 -45.63 -12.04
C GLU A 298 -21.48 -44.98 -13.01
N ILE A 299 -21.26 -45.17 -14.31
CA ILE A 299 -22.22 -44.75 -15.33
C ILE A 299 -23.46 -45.61 -15.11
N PRO A 300 -24.65 -45.04 -14.85
CA PRO A 300 -25.86 -45.85 -14.69
C PRO A 300 -26.08 -46.69 -15.95
N GLU A 301 -26.47 -47.96 -15.81
CA GLU A 301 -26.68 -48.87 -16.94
C GLU A 301 -27.61 -48.27 -18.02
N ASP A 302 -28.59 -47.47 -17.61
CA ASP A 302 -29.53 -46.76 -18.48
C ASP A 302 -28.86 -45.77 -19.46
N TYR A 303 -27.63 -45.33 -19.19
CA TYR A 303 -26.82 -44.49 -20.09
C TYR A 303 -26.00 -45.31 -21.11
N GLU A 304 -25.89 -46.64 -20.92
CA GLU A 304 -25.30 -47.55 -21.91
C GLU A 304 -26.34 -48.01 -22.95
N SER A 305 -27.64 -47.87 -22.64
CA SER A 305 -28.75 -48.12 -23.56
C SER A 305 -29.18 -46.84 -24.29
N PHE A 306 -28.36 -46.35 -25.22
CA PHE A 306 -28.87 -45.45 -26.27
C PHE A 306 -29.37 -46.30 -27.44
N GLU A 307 -30.69 -46.47 -27.55
CA GLU A 307 -31.38 -46.83 -28.82
C GLU A 307 -31.59 -45.59 -29.70
#